data_AF-A0A2V8KDM6-F1
#
_entry.id   AF-A0A2V8KDM6-F1
#
_cell.length_a   1.000
_cell.length_b   1.000
_cell.length_c   1.000
_cell.angle_alpha   90.00
_cell.angle_beta   90.00
_cell.angle_gamma   90.00
#
_symmetry.space_group_name_H-M   'P 1'
#
loop_
_entity.id
_entity.type
_entity.pdbx_description
1 polymer ?
#
loop_
_entity_poly.entity_id
_entity_poly.type
_entity_poly.pdbx_seq_one_letter_code
_entity_poly.pdbx_strand_id
1 'polypeptide(L)'
;MNRMNRRDFLSVLGGASAVSVIGVSAFASTSADNSPADVTSLYVKGLVMMDLGNPEVVRLGFPKAPGHKATLTILPQNGTRRMISIKGNGSVEARGVASTNPKIFVPEVVRMKEFYGEGVKSHVDKCPSVISIPAAAIRSITTSEVSKARYTFVRADNGAEINSFRPRQIAETIKIDLSSASILKLDDGKVNIPLDTARELRVQYEPEKIDPGYDAYADHFGHYFEYVERPAALDFDVVPQKIGGSSAPTPKLGHHFMMTDDFAACFIAAVP
;
A
#
# COMPACT_ATOMS: atom_id res chain seq x y z
N MET A 1 -63.53 -1.52 6.68
CA MET A 1 -62.46 -0.65 7.21
C MET A 1 -61.23 -0.88 6.33
N ASN A 2 -61.06 -0.10 5.25
CA ASN A 2 -60.24 1.14 5.15
C ASN A 2 -58.77 0.90 5.53
N ARG A 3 -57.74 1.14 4.69
CA ARG A 3 -57.57 2.08 3.56
C ARG A 3 -56.39 1.65 2.67
N MET A 4 -56.48 1.93 1.36
CA MET A 4 -55.34 2.02 0.43
C MET A 4 -54.61 3.38 0.54
N ASN A 5 -53.39 3.42 -0.04
CA ASN A 5 -52.62 4.55 -0.61
C ASN A 5 -51.76 5.47 0.28
N ARG A 6 -50.46 5.51 -0.07
CA ARG A 6 -49.75 6.65 -0.73
C ARG A 6 -48.38 6.12 -1.18
N ARG A 7 -48.12 5.88 -2.48
CA ARG A 7 -47.55 6.84 -3.44
C ARG A 7 -46.73 7.94 -2.76
N ASP A 8 -45.42 7.86 -2.91
CA ASP A 8 -44.59 9.01 -3.28
C ASP A 8 -43.55 8.55 -4.31
N PHE A 9 -43.93 8.76 -5.58
CA PHE A 9 -43.01 8.99 -6.66
C PHE A 9 -42.37 10.36 -6.42
N LEU A 10 -41.03 10.43 -6.43
CA LEU A 10 -40.33 11.66 -6.77
C LEU A 10 -39.33 11.34 -7.88
N SER A 11 -39.84 11.37 -9.11
CA SER A 11 -39.03 11.74 -10.26
C SER A 11 -39.15 13.26 -10.42
N VAL A 12 -38.05 13.99 -10.25
CA VAL A 12 -37.83 15.25 -10.95
C VAL A 12 -36.46 15.16 -11.60
N LEU A 13 -36.50 15.04 -12.92
CA LEU A 13 -35.43 15.39 -13.85
C LEU A 13 -35.20 16.91 -13.79
N GLY A 14 -33.95 17.35 -13.71
CA GLY A 14 -33.60 18.73 -14.07
C GLY A 14 -32.32 19.26 -13.46
N GLY A 15 -31.25 19.27 -14.25
CA GLY A 15 -30.36 20.44 -14.33
C GLY A 15 -29.18 20.53 -13.35
N ALA A 16 -28.00 20.36 -13.94
CA ALA A 16 -26.72 20.98 -13.58
C ALA A 16 -25.93 20.42 -12.38
N SER A 17 -24.79 19.80 -12.75
CA SER A 17 -23.56 19.64 -11.96
C SER A 17 -23.65 18.85 -10.66
N ALA A 18 -23.74 17.52 -10.80
CA ALA A 18 -23.23 16.62 -9.76
C ALA A 18 -21.70 16.69 -9.75
N VAL A 19 -21.13 17.50 -8.86
CA VAL A 19 -19.74 17.32 -8.42
C VAL A 19 -19.69 15.94 -7.77
N SER A 20 -19.06 14.99 -8.45
CA SER A 20 -18.84 13.66 -7.90
C SER A 20 -17.82 13.78 -6.77
N VAL A 21 -18.33 14.04 -5.57
CA VAL A 21 -17.64 13.72 -4.32
C VAL A 21 -17.63 12.19 -4.29
N ILE A 22 -16.59 11.58 -4.86
CA ILE A 22 -16.32 10.16 -4.63
C ILE A 22 -15.95 10.08 -3.15
N GLY A 23 -16.98 9.79 -2.35
CA GLY A 23 -16.87 9.49 -0.94
C GLY A 23 -15.93 8.31 -0.78
N VAL A 24 -14.71 8.59 -0.32
CA VAL A 24 -13.94 7.63 0.46
C VAL A 24 -14.90 7.15 1.55
N SER A 25 -15.26 5.86 1.51
CA SER A 25 -16.14 5.29 2.51
C SER A 25 -15.47 5.45 3.86
N ALA A 26 -15.93 6.43 4.63
CA ALA A 26 -15.60 6.60 6.03
C ALA A 26 -16.29 5.46 6.79
N PHE A 27 -15.71 4.26 6.74
CA PHE A 27 -15.91 3.30 7.80
C PHE A 27 -15.24 3.88 9.02
N ALA A 28 -16.05 4.59 9.80
CA ALA A 28 -15.73 5.04 11.13
C ALA A 28 -15.06 3.89 11.89
N SER A 29 -13.84 4.15 12.33
CA SER A 29 -13.08 3.31 13.25
C SER A 29 -13.87 3.14 14.54
N THR A 30 -14.72 2.11 14.60
CA THR A 30 -15.29 1.63 15.86
C THR A 30 -14.30 0.65 16.49
N SER A 31 -13.17 1.17 16.95
CA SER A 31 -12.39 0.53 18.01
C SER A 31 -12.65 1.30 19.28
N ALA A 32 -13.47 0.72 20.15
CA ALA A 32 -13.56 1.12 21.54
C ALA A 32 -12.24 0.76 22.24
N ASP A 33 -11.20 1.54 21.97
CA ASP A 33 -9.98 1.63 22.78
C ASP A 33 -9.63 3.12 22.82
N ASN A 34 -9.97 3.73 23.95
CA ASN A 34 -9.81 5.15 24.21
C ASN A 34 -8.33 5.50 24.41
N SER A 35 -7.63 5.91 23.34
CA SER A 35 -6.53 6.89 23.37
C SER A 35 -5.93 7.10 21.97
N PRO A 36 -6.20 8.23 21.29
CA PRO A 36 -5.43 8.67 20.12
C PRO A 36 -3.95 8.99 20.44
N ALA A 37 -3.53 8.94 21.71
CA ALA A 37 -2.19 9.34 22.13
C ALA A 37 -1.12 8.24 21.98
N ASP A 38 -1.53 7.00 21.65
CA ASP A 38 -0.62 5.84 21.66
C ASP A 38 -0.22 5.31 20.26
N VAL A 39 -0.44 6.12 19.22
CA VAL A 39 -0.21 5.75 17.83
C VAL A 39 0.65 6.77 17.10
N THR A 40 1.62 6.26 16.36
CA THR A 40 2.43 7.04 15.41
C THR A 40 2.19 6.49 14.00
N SER A 41 1.71 7.33 13.09
CA SER A 41 1.41 6.92 11.72
C SER A 41 2.66 6.97 10.83
N LEU A 42 2.97 5.84 10.19
CA LEU A 42 3.96 5.70 9.15
C LEU A 42 3.27 5.66 7.78
N TYR A 43 3.47 6.70 6.98
CA TYR A 43 3.02 6.74 5.59
C TYR A 43 4.13 6.25 4.67
N VAL A 44 3.80 5.35 3.76
CA VAL A 44 4.74 4.76 2.81
C VAL A 44 4.23 5.02 1.41
N LYS A 45 4.99 5.80 0.63
CA LYS A 45 4.63 6.23 -0.72
C LYS A 45 5.67 5.80 -1.74
N GLY A 46 5.21 5.33 -2.90
CA GLY A 46 6.06 5.00 -4.06
C GLY A 46 6.26 3.50 -4.29
N LEU A 47 7.30 3.14 -5.06
CA LEU A 47 7.56 1.77 -5.54
C LEU A 47 8.25 0.86 -4.50
N VAL A 48 7.63 0.74 -3.32
CA VAL A 48 8.16 -0.06 -2.21
C VAL A 48 7.89 -1.55 -2.48
N MET A 49 8.38 -2.50 -1.69
CA MET A 49 7.84 -3.87 -1.61
C MET A 49 7.38 -4.14 -0.16
N MET A 50 6.27 -4.84 0.06
CA MET A 50 5.66 -5.13 1.36
C MET A 50 5.45 -6.63 1.41
N ASP A 51 6.18 -7.30 2.27
CA ASP A 51 6.04 -8.72 2.52
C ASP A 51 5.18 -8.90 3.77
N LEU A 52 4.06 -9.63 3.60
CA LEU A 52 3.14 -10.06 4.66
C LEU A 52 3.07 -11.59 4.76
N GLY A 53 4.01 -12.33 4.16
CA GLY A 53 4.06 -13.80 4.21
C GLY A 53 4.47 -14.32 5.59
N ASN A 54 5.09 -13.47 6.42
CA ASN A 54 5.41 -13.79 7.81
C ASN A 54 4.40 -13.13 8.77
N PRO A 55 3.64 -13.90 9.56
CA PRO A 55 2.63 -13.36 10.48
C PRO A 55 3.23 -12.58 11.66
N GLU A 56 4.52 -12.76 11.97
CA GLU A 56 5.22 -12.08 13.06
C GLU A 56 5.85 -10.75 12.63
N VAL A 57 6.09 -10.54 11.33
CA VAL A 57 6.82 -9.38 10.82
C VAL A 57 6.34 -8.96 9.44
N VAL A 58 6.05 -7.67 9.30
CA VAL A 58 5.84 -7.00 8.02
C VAL A 58 7.16 -6.39 7.56
N ARG A 59 7.60 -6.66 6.34
CA ARG A 59 8.82 -6.03 5.79
C ARG A 59 8.46 -5.04 4.69
N LEU A 60 9.11 -3.88 4.71
CA LEU A 60 9.09 -2.89 3.65
C LEU A 60 10.46 -2.89 2.94
N GLY A 61 10.56 -3.48 1.75
CA GLY A 61 11.77 -3.44 0.93
C GLY A 61 11.77 -2.28 -0.06
N PHE A 62 12.96 -1.79 -0.40
CA PHE A 62 13.15 -0.73 -1.39
C PHE A 62 14.00 -1.28 -2.54
N PRO A 63 13.38 -1.77 -3.63
CA PRO A 63 14.07 -2.45 -4.74
C PRO A 63 15.05 -1.54 -5.46
N LYS A 64 16.16 -2.07 -5.99
CA LYS A 64 17.11 -1.25 -6.75
C LYS A 64 16.48 -0.74 -8.06
N ALA A 65 16.08 0.52 -8.11
CA ALA A 65 15.54 1.17 -9.29
C ALA A 65 16.35 2.44 -9.65
N PRO A 66 16.64 2.71 -10.93
CA PRO A 66 17.35 3.91 -11.36
C PRO A 66 16.64 5.18 -10.88
N GLY A 67 17.42 6.15 -10.40
CA GLY A 67 16.89 7.43 -9.92
C GLY A 67 16.04 7.34 -8.65
N HIS A 68 15.83 6.17 -8.05
CA HIS A 68 15.05 6.05 -6.83
C HIS A 68 15.92 6.10 -5.58
N LYS A 69 15.41 6.76 -4.54
CA LYS A 69 16.07 6.80 -3.24
C LYS A 69 15.05 6.82 -2.11
N ALA A 70 15.17 5.86 -1.20
CA ALA A 70 14.31 5.79 -0.02
C ALA A 70 14.68 6.90 0.96
N THR A 71 13.70 7.75 1.27
CA THR A 71 13.85 8.83 2.23
C THR A 71 12.78 8.75 3.30
N LEU A 72 13.18 8.96 4.55
CA LEU A 72 12.28 9.11 5.67
C LEU A 72 12.22 10.59 6.07
N THR A 73 11.04 11.15 6.02
CA THR A 73 10.68 12.39 6.69
C THR A 73 10.11 12.10 8.07
N ILE A 74 10.61 12.78 9.09
CA ILE A 74 10.13 12.73 10.45
C ILE A 74 9.51 14.09 10.77
N LEU A 75 8.24 14.08 11.16
CA LEU A 75 7.56 15.24 11.73
C LEU A 75 7.45 15.03 13.25
N PRO A 76 8.35 15.63 14.05
CA PRO A 76 8.27 15.52 15.50
C PRO A 76 7.10 16.33 16.06
N GLN A 77 6.64 15.98 17.27
CA GLN A 77 5.55 16.70 17.93
C GLN A 77 5.91 18.16 18.28
N ASN A 78 7.19 18.45 18.49
CA ASN A 78 7.68 19.69 19.09
C ASN A 78 8.44 20.63 18.14
N GLY A 79 8.49 20.38 16.82
CA GLY A 79 9.29 21.26 15.97
C GLY A 79 9.52 20.85 14.52
N THR A 80 10.74 21.12 14.06
CA THR A 80 11.13 21.18 12.65
C THR A 80 11.24 19.80 12.00
N ARG A 81 10.70 19.68 10.79
CA ARG A 81 10.79 18.51 9.93
C ARG A 81 12.26 18.09 9.72
N ARG A 82 12.55 16.80 9.92
CA ARG A 82 13.85 16.19 9.60
C ARG A 82 13.70 15.21 8.44
N MET A 83 14.67 15.19 7.54
CA MET A 83 14.74 14.21 6.44
C MET A 83 16.02 13.39 6.54
N ILE A 84 15.90 12.08 6.36
CA ILE A 84 17.01 11.11 6.44
C ILE A 84 16.90 10.17 5.24
N SER A 85 18.04 9.76 4.66
CA SER A 85 18.05 8.69 3.65
C SER A 85 18.00 7.33 4.35
N ILE A 86 17.22 6.39 3.85
CA ILE A 86 17.14 5.03 4.40
C ILE A 86 18.18 4.17 3.69
N LYS A 87 19.18 3.66 4.43
CA LYS A 87 20.22 2.80 3.88
C LYS A 87 20.29 1.49 4.65
N GLY A 88 20.43 0.37 3.93
CA GLY A 88 20.57 -0.94 4.55
C GLY A 88 19.34 -1.31 5.39
N ASN A 89 19.56 -1.97 6.52
CA ASN A 89 18.47 -2.51 7.31
C ASN A 89 18.00 -1.52 8.38
N GLY A 90 16.68 -1.42 8.51
CA GLY A 90 15.97 -0.79 9.59
C GLY A 90 15.00 -1.76 10.24
N SER A 91 14.61 -1.45 11.48
CA SER A 91 13.67 -2.26 12.24
C SER A 91 12.87 -1.41 13.21
N VAL A 92 11.59 -1.73 13.40
CA VAL A 92 10.82 -1.22 14.54
C VAL A 92 11.03 -2.16 15.72
N GLU A 93 11.49 -1.63 16.85
CA GLU A 93 11.55 -2.36 18.11
C GLU A 93 10.27 -2.05 18.90
N ALA A 94 9.39 -3.06 19.02
CA ALA A 94 8.19 -2.96 19.85
C ALA A 94 8.58 -2.95 21.34
N ARG A 95 8.19 -1.91 22.07
CA ARG A 95 8.32 -1.89 23.53
C ARG A 95 6.95 -2.12 24.15
N GLY A 96 6.78 -3.29 24.76
CA GLY A 96 5.51 -3.72 25.34
C GLY A 96 4.71 -4.62 24.40
N VAL A 97 4.15 -5.68 24.96
CA VAL A 97 3.31 -6.64 24.25
C VAL A 97 1.89 -6.08 24.22
N ALA A 98 1.56 -5.26 23.24
CA ALA A 98 0.17 -5.13 22.87
C ALA A 98 -0.13 -6.39 22.05
N SER A 99 -0.90 -7.33 22.61
CA SER A 99 -1.55 -8.36 21.79
C SER A 99 -2.49 -7.64 20.84
N THR A 100 -1.96 -7.29 19.67
CA THR A 100 -2.70 -6.67 18.60
C THR A 100 -2.72 -7.71 17.51
N ASN A 101 -3.87 -8.35 17.30
CA ASN A 101 -4.17 -8.91 16.00
C ASN A 101 -4.33 -7.69 15.08
N PRO A 102 -3.29 -7.31 14.30
CA PRO A 102 -3.34 -6.07 13.55
C PRO A 102 -4.50 -6.15 12.55
N LYS A 103 -5.30 -5.09 12.46
CA LYS A 103 -6.31 -5.00 11.41
C LYS A 103 -5.63 -4.60 10.11
N ILE A 104 -5.34 -5.57 9.26
CA ILE A 104 -4.74 -5.36 7.94
C ILE A 104 -5.87 -5.30 6.91
N PHE A 105 -6.10 -4.10 6.36
CA PHE A 105 -7.11 -3.88 5.32
C PHE A 105 -6.53 -3.02 4.20
N VAL A 106 -6.08 -3.67 3.12
CA VAL A 106 -5.41 -3.00 2.01
C VAL A 106 -6.02 -3.45 0.67
N PRO A 107 -7.16 -2.86 0.26
CA PRO A 107 -7.98 -3.37 -0.86
C PRO A 107 -7.49 -2.97 -2.26
N GLU A 108 -6.58 -2.00 -2.39
CA GLU A 108 -6.25 -1.32 -3.65
C GLU A 108 -4.82 -1.55 -4.08
N VAL A 109 -4.37 -2.80 -4.04
CA VAL A 109 -2.96 -3.14 -3.95
C VAL A 109 -2.63 -4.17 -5.05
N VAL A 110 -1.51 -4.02 -5.77
CA VAL A 110 -1.07 -4.95 -6.82
C VAL A 110 -0.39 -6.18 -6.23
N ARG A 111 -1.12 -7.29 -6.17
CA ARG A 111 -0.64 -8.55 -5.60
C ARG A 111 -0.02 -9.47 -6.65
N MET A 112 1.21 -9.91 -6.44
CA MET A 112 1.90 -10.82 -7.37
C MET A 112 1.18 -12.17 -7.52
N LYS A 113 0.47 -12.64 -6.49
CA LYS A 113 -0.34 -13.86 -6.58
C LYS A 113 -1.48 -13.81 -7.59
N GLU A 114 -1.94 -12.61 -7.94
CA GLU A 114 -2.98 -12.43 -8.97
C GLU A 114 -2.44 -12.63 -10.38
N PHE A 115 -1.12 -12.52 -10.55
CA PHE A 115 -0.40 -12.76 -11.78
C PHE A 115 0.14 -14.20 -11.88
N TYR A 116 0.62 -14.73 -10.76
CA TYR A 116 1.44 -15.94 -10.74
C TYR A 116 0.90 -17.06 -9.81
N GLY A 117 -0.26 -16.86 -9.18
CA GLY A 117 -0.87 -17.82 -8.24
C GLY A 117 -0.22 -17.85 -6.85
N GLU A 118 -0.61 -18.82 -6.03
CA GLU A 118 -0.17 -18.94 -4.62
C GLU A 118 1.29 -19.43 -4.45
N GLY A 119 1.96 -19.84 -5.53
CA GLY A 119 3.31 -20.44 -5.47
C GLY A 119 4.49 -19.47 -5.62
N VAL A 120 4.24 -18.17 -5.57
CA VAL A 120 5.27 -17.12 -5.64
C VAL A 120 6.07 -17.13 -4.32
N LYS A 121 7.32 -16.61 -4.24
CA LYS A 121 8.00 -16.37 -2.93
C LYS A 121 8.90 -15.15 -2.83
N SER A 122 8.79 -14.36 -1.74
CA SER A 122 9.51 -13.12 -1.46
C SER A 122 10.94 -13.30 -1.12
N HIS A 123 11.70 -12.40 -1.72
CA HIS A 123 13.05 -12.06 -1.35
C HIS A 123 13.15 -10.57 -1.02
N VAL A 124 12.11 -9.99 -0.39
CA VAL A 124 12.06 -8.58 0.04
C VAL A 124 13.22 -8.24 0.99
N ASP A 125 13.65 -9.22 1.78
CA ASP A 125 14.85 -9.15 2.63
C ASP A 125 16.16 -8.95 1.85
N LYS A 126 16.18 -9.24 0.55
CA LYS A 126 17.32 -9.01 -0.34
C LYS A 126 17.32 -7.63 -1.00
N CYS A 127 16.31 -6.79 -0.75
CA CYS A 127 16.33 -5.40 -1.21
C CYS A 127 17.54 -4.65 -0.63
N PRO A 128 18.12 -3.67 -1.36
CA PRO A 128 19.23 -2.86 -0.86
C PRO A 128 18.96 -2.12 0.46
N SER A 129 17.70 -1.75 0.68
CA SER A 129 17.23 -1.21 1.96
C SER A 129 15.94 -1.93 2.36
N VAL A 130 15.77 -2.20 3.65
CA VAL A 130 14.59 -2.89 4.20
C VAL A 130 14.23 -2.29 5.55
N ILE A 131 12.93 -2.13 5.85
CA ILE A 131 12.43 -1.86 7.20
C ILE A 131 11.57 -3.04 7.66
N SER A 132 11.99 -3.70 8.73
CA SER A 132 11.22 -4.79 9.37
C SER A 132 10.36 -4.26 10.52
N ILE A 133 9.07 -4.58 10.51
CA ILE A 133 8.10 -4.09 11.49
C ILE A 133 7.43 -5.30 12.15
N PRO A 134 7.72 -5.61 13.42
CA PRO A 134 7.04 -6.68 14.13
C PRO A 134 5.52 -6.45 14.15
N ALA A 135 4.73 -7.50 13.92
CA ALA A 135 3.27 -7.41 13.91
C ALA A 135 2.71 -6.87 15.23
N ALA A 136 3.37 -7.15 16.35
CA ALA A 136 3.02 -6.62 17.67
C ALA A 136 3.21 -5.09 17.80
N ALA A 137 3.97 -4.46 16.91
CA ALA A 137 4.08 -3.00 16.84
C ALA A 137 2.96 -2.36 16.00
N ILE A 138 2.20 -3.16 15.24
CA ILE A 138 1.24 -2.68 14.24
C ILE A 138 -0.17 -2.72 14.83
N ARG A 139 -0.85 -1.57 14.80
CA ARG A 139 -2.26 -1.45 15.15
C ARG A 139 -3.15 -1.70 13.93
N SER A 140 -2.79 -1.11 12.80
CA SER A 140 -3.50 -1.28 11.54
C SER A 140 -2.62 -0.98 10.33
N ILE A 141 -3.02 -1.53 9.19
CA ILE A 141 -2.46 -1.19 7.88
C ILE A 141 -3.63 -0.86 6.96
N THR A 142 -3.63 0.34 6.38
CA THR A 142 -4.70 0.83 5.50
C THR A 142 -4.16 1.55 4.27
N THR A 143 -4.98 1.66 3.22
CA THR A 143 -4.72 2.57 2.10
C THR A 143 -5.08 4.01 2.52
N SER A 144 -4.16 4.96 2.29
CA SER A 144 -4.38 6.38 2.57
C SER A 144 -4.70 7.19 1.31
N GLU A 145 -4.05 6.86 0.19
CA GLU A 145 -4.21 7.56 -1.09
C GLU A 145 -4.24 6.53 -2.21
N VAL A 146 -4.98 6.84 -3.29
CA VAL A 146 -5.07 6.00 -4.48
C VAL A 146 -4.78 6.81 -5.73
N SER A 147 -4.27 6.13 -6.75
CA SER A 147 -3.92 6.77 -7.99
C SER A 147 -5.12 7.20 -8.79
N LYS A 148 -4.97 8.38 -9.39
CA LYS A 148 -5.88 8.88 -10.42
C LYS A 148 -5.66 8.18 -11.76
N ALA A 149 -4.45 7.67 -12.00
CA ALA A 149 -4.14 6.92 -13.21
C ALA A 149 -4.74 5.50 -13.12
N ARG A 150 -5.14 4.98 -14.27
CA ARG A 150 -5.66 3.62 -14.40
C ARG A 150 -4.66 2.78 -15.17
N TYR A 151 -4.46 1.55 -14.72
CA TYR A 151 -3.55 0.61 -15.36
C TYR A 151 -4.27 -0.71 -15.62
N THR A 152 -3.93 -1.35 -16.73
CA THR A 152 -4.10 -2.79 -16.91
C THR A 152 -2.72 -3.45 -16.83
N PHE A 153 -2.66 -4.77 -16.91
CA PHE A 153 -1.43 -5.53 -16.86
C PHE A 153 -1.37 -6.45 -18.07
N VAL A 154 -0.22 -6.49 -18.73
CA VAL A 154 0.04 -7.36 -19.89
C VAL A 154 1.31 -8.15 -19.65
N ARG A 155 1.44 -9.30 -20.31
CA ARG A 155 2.70 -10.02 -20.33
C ARG A 155 3.72 -9.28 -21.19
N ALA A 156 4.95 -9.17 -20.70
CA ALA A 156 6.04 -8.50 -21.41
C ALA A 156 6.48 -9.27 -22.67
N ASP A 157 6.33 -10.60 -22.67
CA ASP A 157 6.82 -11.48 -23.73
C ASP A 157 5.92 -11.50 -24.98
N ASN A 158 4.61 -11.33 -24.83
CA ASN A 158 3.66 -11.43 -25.94
C ASN A 158 2.56 -10.35 -25.94
N GLY A 159 2.53 -9.46 -24.96
CA GLY A 159 1.56 -8.37 -24.87
C GLY A 159 0.13 -8.82 -24.50
N ALA A 160 -0.09 -10.09 -24.15
CA ALA A 160 -1.41 -10.57 -23.78
C ALA A 160 -1.86 -9.98 -22.43
N GLU A 161 -3.08 -9.45 -22.39
CA GLU A 161 -3.66 -8.86 -21.18
C GLU A 161 -3.94 -9.91 -20.10
N ILE A 162 -3.58 -9.60 -18.86
CA ILE A 162 -3.91 -10.38 -17.68
C ILE A 162 -5.35 -10.07 -17.25
N ASN A 163 -6.28 -10.90 -17.71
CA ASN A 163 -7.71 -10.70 -17.46
C ASN A 163 -8.17 -11.12 -16.06
N SER A 164 -7.36 -11.89 -15.32
CA SER A 164 -7.66 -12.32 -13.94
C SER A 164 -7.59 -11.18 -12.94
N PHE A 165 -6.82 -10.13 -13.24
CA PHE A 165 -6.56 -9.02 -12.32
C PHE A 165 -6.72 -7.66 -12.98
N ARG A 166 -7.75 -6.92 -12.56
CA ARG A 166 -8.05 -5.58 -13.07
C ARG A 166 -8.32 -4.64 -11.89
N PRO A 167 -7.28 -4.07 -11.26
CA PRO A 167 -7.47 -3.18 -10.12
C PRO A 167 -8.20 -1.91 -10.58
N ARG A 168 -9.18 -1.48 -9.80
CA ARG A 168 -9.95 -0.26 -10.08
C ARG A 168 -9.16 0.99 -9.70
N GLN A 169 -8.52 0.92 -8.54
CA GLN A 169 -7.68 1.94 -7.93
C GLN A 169 -6.46 1.22 -7.38
N ILE A 170 -5.30 1.83 -7.56
CA ILE A 170 -4.05 1.36 -6.99
C ILE A 170 -3.70 2.32 -5.85
N ALA A 171 -3.16 1.84 -4.73
CA ALA A 171 -2.92 2.57 -3.47
C ALA A 171 -1.58 3.33 -3.38
N GLU A 172 -1.51 4.59 -3.79
CA GLU A 172 -0.24 5.35 -3.90
C GLU A 172 0.48 5.50 -2.56
N THR A 173 -0.28 5.56 -1.47
CA THR A 173 0.24 5.69 -0.12
C THR A 173 -0.43 4.67 0.80
N ILE A 174 0.37 3.83 1.48
CA ILE A 174 -0.06 3.00 2.62
C ILE A 174 0.13 3.79 3.90
N LYS A 175 -0.82 3.67 4.83
CA LYS A 175 -0.68 4.09 6.22
C LYS A 175 -0.54 2.86 7.12
N ILE A 176 0.54 2.83 7.90
CA ILE A 176 0.79 1.82 8.94
C ILE A 176 0.72 2.56 10.27
N ASP A 177 -0.27 2.24 11.09
CA ASP A 177 -0.39 2.81 12.42
C ASP A 177 0.43 1.97 13.40
N LEU A 178 1.52 2.54 13.90
CA LEU A 178 2.46 1.90 14.80
C LEU A 178 2.16 2.29 16.26
N SER A 179 2.48 1.41 17.21
CA SER A 179 2.48 1.78 18.63
C SER A 179 3.55 2.85 18.91
N SER A 180 3.14 3.95 19.53
CA SER A 180 4.03 5.07 19.90
C SER A 180 5.12 4.67 20.92
N ALA A 181 4.93 3.60 21.67
CA ALA A 181 5.95 3.07 22.59
C ALA A 181 7.19 2.50 21.87
N SER A 182 7.09 2.24 20.57
CA SER A 182 8.15 1.60 19.79
C SER A 182 9.29 2.57 19.43
N ILE A 183 10.40 2.01 18.96
CA ILE A 183 11.51 2.78 18.40
C ILE A 183 11.75 2.33 16.95
N LEU A 184 11.79 3.27 16.02
CA LEU A 184 12.29 3.01 14.67
C LEU A 184 13.81 3.13 14.65
N LYS A 185 14.48 2.03 14.34
CA LYS A 185 15.92 1.95 14.12
C LYS A 185 16.21 1.93 12.63
N LEU A 186 17.14 2.74 12.16
CA LEU A 186 17.62 2.77 10.78
C LEU A 186 19.14 2.69 10.73
N ASP A 187 19.67 2.43 9.53
CA ASP A 187 21.10 2.34 9.23
C ASP A 187 21.81 1.35 10.18
N ASP A 188 21.26 0.14 10.31
CA ASP A 188 21.73 -0.92 11.19
C ASP A 188 21.81 -0.49 12.67
N GLY A 189 20.85 0.33 13.11
CA GLY A 189 20.72 0.79 14.50
C GLY A 189 21.51 2.06 14.84
N LYS A 190 22.20 2.67 13.87
CA LYS A 190 22.91 3.95 14.08
C LYS A 190 21.97 5.11 14.29
N VAL A 191 20.79 5.07 13.67
CA VAL A 191 19.74 6.07 13.85
C VAL A 191 18.63 5.45 14.66
N ASN A 192 18.25 6.10 15.76
CA ASN A 192 17.17 5.66 16.64
C ASN A 192 16.15 6.79 16.76
N ILE A 193 14.88 6.49 16.45
CA ILE A 193 13.79 7.44 16.42
C ILE A 193 12.70 6.91 17.37
N PRO A 194 12.60 7.48 18.59
CA PRO A 194 11.49 7.18 19.50
C PRO A 194 10.16 7.63 18.88
N LEU A 195 9.19 6.71 18.76
CA LEU A 195 7.93 7.00 18.08
C LEU A 195 6.98 7.89 18.91
N ASP A 196 7.11 7.86 20.22
CA ASP A 196 6.39 8.71 21.19
C ASP A 196 6.64 10.21 20.97
N THR A 197 7.79 10.56 20.42
CA THR A 197 8.14 11.94 20.05
C THR A 197 7.79 12.32 18.61
N ALA A 198 7.41 11.34 17.78
CA ALA A 198 7.08 11.52 16.38
C ALA A 198 5.57 11.65 16.19
N ARG A 199 5.13 12.75 15.56
CA ARG A 199 3.72 12.92 15.17
C ARG A 199 3.41 12.07 13.94
N GLU A 200 4.26 12.17 12.91
CA GLU A 200 4.10 11.43 11.66
C GLU A 200 5.48 11.04 11.09
N LEU A 201 5.52 9.87 10.46
CA LEU A 201 6.64 9.39 9.67
C LEU A 201 6.19 9.26 8.22
N ARG A 202 7.00 9.72 7.26
CA ARG A 202 6.69 9.62 5.83
C ARG A 202 7.88 9.07 5.07
N VAL A 203 7.76 7.84 4.59
CA VAL A 203 8.69 7.21 3.67
C VAL A 203 8.26 7.55 2.24
N GLN A 204 9.20 8.04 1.45
CA GLN A 204 9.02 8.29 0.02
C GLN A 204 10.07 7.52 -0.78
N TYR A 205 9.61 6.78 -1.77
CA TYR A 205 10.40 6.02 -2.72
C TYR A 205 9.95 6.29 -4.16
N GLU A 206 10.36 7.44 -4.68
CA GLU A 206 9.99 7.96 -5.99
C GLU A 206 11.27 8.34 -6.76
N PRO A 207 11.21 8.45 -8.10
CA PRO A 207 12.38 8.86 -8.88
C PRO A 207 12.73 10.33 -8.60
N GLU A 208 14.02 10.64 -8.53
CA GLU A 208 14.57 11.99 -8.30
C GLU A 208 14.22 12.97 -9.43
N LYS A 209 13.93 12.46 -10.64
CA LYS A 209 13.52 13.24 -11.80
C LYS A 209 12.35 12.55 -12.50
N ILE A 210 11.33 13.34 -12.81
CA ILE A 210 10.17 12.90 -13.60
C ILE A 210 10.14 13.81 -14.83
N ASP A 211 10.56 13.29 -15.98
CA ASP A 211 10.45 14.03 -17.23
C ASP A 211 8.96 14.13 -17.65
N PRO A 212 8.55 15.16 -18.39
CA PRO A 212 7.18 15.26 -18.90
C PRO A 212 6.82 14.04 -19.74
N GLY A 213 5.77 13.32 -19.36
CA GLY A 213 5.33 12.09 -20.03
C GLY A 213 5.92 10.80 -19.47
N TYR A 214 6.81 10.89 -18.48
CA TYR A 214 7.35 9.74 -17.76
C TYR A 214 6.29 9.06 -16.88
N ASP A 215 6.12 7.75 -17.00
CA ASP A 215 5.22 6.97 -16.14
C ASP A 215 6.08 6.14 -15.19
N ALA A 216 6.57 6.81 -14.14
CA ALA A 216 7.48 6.22 -13.15
C ALA A 216 7.00 4.86 -12.64
N TYR A 217 5.69 4.68 -12.52
CA TYR A 217 5.13 3.40 -12.11
C TYR A 217 5.38 2.30 -13.15
N ALA A 218 5.08 2.55 -14.43
CA ALA A 218 5.30 1.57 -15.48
C ALA A 218 6.76 1.34 -15.83
N ASP A 219 7.54 2.42 -15.87
CA ASP A 219 8.93 2.39 -16.29
C ASP A 219 9.84 1.68 -15.28
N HIS A 220 9.44 1.65 -14.01
CA HIS A 220 10.21 1.01 -12.93
C HIS A 220 9.54 -0.23 -12.33
N PHE A 221 8.36 -0.62 -12.83
CA PHE A 221 7.65 -1.81 -12.36
C PHE A 221 8.61 -3.01 -12.45
N GLY A 222 9.25 -3.29 -13.58
CA GLY A 222 10.07 -4.49 -13.76
C GLY A 222 11.18 -4.75 -12.72
N HIS A 223 11.63 -3.76 -11.95
CA HIS A 223 12.68 -3.94 -10.93
C HIS A 223 12.29 -4.84 -9.75
N TYR A 224 11.01 -5.04 -9.47
CA TYR A 224 10.65 -5.96 -8.38
C TYR A 224 10.86 -7.43 -8.75
N PHE A 225 10.94 -7.79 -10.05
CA PHE A 225 11.12 -9.18 -10.47
C PHE A 225 12.40 -9.82 -9.94
N GLU A 226 13.42 -9.02 -9.65
CA GLU A 226 14.65 -9.49 -9.00
C GLU A 226 14.42 -10.03 -7.57
N TYR A 227 13.34 -9.60 -6.93
CA TYR A 227 13.00 -9.91 -5.54
C TYR A 227 11.77 -10.82 -5.44
N VAL A 228 11.37 -11.41 -6.58
CA VAL A 228 10.24 -12.32 -6.70
C VAL A 228 10.70 -13.69 -7.21
N GLU A 229 10.41 -14.76 -6.49
CA GLU A 229 10.47 -16.11 -7.05
C GLU A 229 9.11 -16.51 -7.60
N ARG A 230 9.07 -16.99 -8.84
CA ARG A 230 7.83 -17.41 -9.53
C ARG A 230 7.85 -18.91 -9.80
N PRO A 231 6.68 -19.58 -9.88
CA PRO A 231 6.61 -20.93 -10.40
C PRO A 231 7.18 -21.01 -11.83
N ALA A 232 7.96 -22.05 -12.13
CA ALA A 232 8.61 -22.21 -13.44
C ALA A 232 7.64 -22.20 -14.64
N ALA A 233 6.39 -22.67 -14.44
CA ALA A 233 5.36 -22.64 -15.47
C ALA A 233 4.84 -21.23 -15.80
N LEU A 234 5.17 -20.23 -14.97
CA LEU A 234 4.72 -18.84 -15.07
C LEU A 234 5.93 -17.89 -15.08
N ASP A 235 7.01 -18.30 -15.76
CA ASP A 235 8.23 -17.51 -15.92
C ASP A 235 8.08 -16.48 -17.04
N PHE A 236 7.24 -15.47 -16.80
CA PHE A 236 7.10 -14.30 -17.66
C PHE A 236 6.96 -13.06 -16.79
N ASP A 237 7.44 -11.93 -17.31
CA ASP A 237 7.26 -10.64 -16.67
C ASP A 237 5.89 -10.07 -17.03
N VAL A 238 5.26 -9.41 -16.07
CA VAL A 238 4.05 -8.61 -16.21
C VAL A 238 4.42 -7.13 -16.13
N VAL A 239 3.91 -6.33 -17.05
CA VAL A 239 4.13 -4.88 -17.09
C VAL A 239 2.80 -4.14 -17.02
N PRO A 240 2.74 -3.00 -16.29
CA PRO A 240 1.52 -2.24 -16.20
C PRO A 240 1.42 -1.36 -17.44
N GLN A 241 0.23 -1.30 -18.02
CA GLN A 241 -0.06 -0.47 -19.18
C GLN A 241 -1.10 0.56 -18.78
N LYS A 242 -0.73 1.84 -18.86
CA LYS A 242 -1.64 2.94 -18.55
C LYS A 242 -2.82 2.92 -19.51
N ILE A 243 -4.03 2.90 -18.96
CA ILE A 243 -5.26 3.02 -19.73
C ILE A 243 -5.65 4.49 -19.70
N GLY A 244 -5.71 5.14 -20.87
CA GLY A 244 -6.31 6.47 -20.99
C GLY A 244 -7.75 6.46 -20.46
N GLY A 245 -8.25 7.60 -19.97
CA GLY A 245 -9.57 7.73 -19.32
C GLY A 245 -10.80 7.44 -20.18
N SER A 246 -10.69 6.72 -21.29
CA SER A 246 -11.77 6.42 -22.23
C SER A 246 -12.45 5.06 -22.03
N SER A 247 -11.89 4.14 -21.24
CA SER A 247 -12.54 2.84 -20.99
C SER A 247 -13.46 2.91 -19.77
N ALA A 248 -14.76 2.68 -19.95
CA ALA A 248 -15.69 2.56 -18.83
C ALA A 248 -15.29 1.38 -17.92
N PRO A 249 -15.37 1.51 -16.58
CA PRO A 249 -15.17 0.38 -15.68
C PRO A 249 -16.18 -0.72 -16.03
N THR A 250 -15.72 -1.86 -16.51
CA THR A 250 -16.63 -2.99 -16.75
C THR A 250 -17.01 -3.58 -15.39
N PRO A 251 -18.30 -3.63 -15.02
CA PRO A 251 -18.69 -4.18 -13.74
C PRO A 251 -18.63 -5.70 -13.84
N LYS A 252 -17.64 -6.30 -13.17
CA LYS A 252 -17.83 -7.63 -12.59
C LYS A 252 -17.65 -7.53 -11.07
N LEU A 253 -18.58 -8.17 -10.38
CA LEU A 253 -18.80 -8.15 -8.93
C LEU A 253 -17.57 -8.63 -8.13
N GLY A 254 -17.48 -8.15 -6.87
CA GLY A 254 -16.63 -8.68 -5.80
C GLY A 254 -15.17 -8.22 -5.93
N HIS A 255 -14.47 -7.75 -4.92
CA HIS A 255 -14.44 -8.27 -3.55
C HIS A 255 -13.92 -7.17 -2.61
N HIS A 256 -14.71 -6.84 -1.59
CA HIS A 256 -14.13 -6.33 -0.35
C HIS A 256 -13.53 -7.55 0.36
N PHE A 257 -12.20 -7.61 0.48
CA PHE A 257 -11.53 -8.74 1.11
C PHE A 257 -11.27 -8.44 2.59
N MET A 258 -11.77 -9.30 3.46
CA MET A 258 -11.31 -9.46 4.84
C MET A 258 -10.21 -10.52 4.80
N MET A 259 -8.99 -10.20 5.24
CA MET A 259 -7.86 -11.14 5.19
C MET A 259 -7.90 -12.09 6.38
N THR A 260 -7.98 -13.39 6.11
CA THR A 260 -7.64 -14.48 7.03
C THR A 260 -6.41 -15.28 6.57
N ASP A 261 -5.87 -14.99 5.38
CA ASP A 261 -4.72 -15.68 4.79
C ASP A 261 -3.64 -14.66 4.39
N ASP A 262 -2.39 -15.07 4.56
CA ASP A 262 -1.18 -14.29 4.35
C ASP A 262 -1.13 -13.65 2.96
N PHE A 263 -0.59 -12.42 2.90
CA PHE A 263 -0.18 -11.63 1.72
C PHE A 263 -1.02 -10.42 1.22
N ALA A 264 -0.44 -9.20 1.26
CA ALA A 264 -0.96 -7.96 0.62
C ALA A 264 0.16 -7.09 0.04
N ALA A 265 -0.12 -6.30 -1.00
CA ALA A 265 0.90 -5.76 -1.90
C ALA A 265 0.56 -4.40 -2.55
N CYS A 266 0.87 -3.22 -1.99
CA CYS A 266 0.36 -1.91 -2.50
C CYS A 266 1.34 -1.05 -3.31
N PHE A 267 1.16 -0.83 -4.62
CA PHE A 267 2.24 -0.27 -5.49
C PHE A 267 3.59 -0.99 -5.34
N ILE A 268 3.48 -2.16 -4.78
CA ILE A 268 4.46 -2.91 -4.08
C ILE A 268 4.28 -4.29 -4.65
N ALA A 269 5.35 -4.83 -5.18
CA ALA A 269 5.40 -6.26 -5.39
C ALA A 269 5.54 -6.89 -4.01
N ALA A 270 4.44 -7.36 -3.45
CA ALA A 270 4.58 -8.35 -2.42
C ALA A 270 4.96 -9.65 -3.13
N VAL A 271 5.68 -10.50 -2.43
CA VAL A 271 6.01 -11.83 -2.89
C VAL A 271 5.91 -12.82 -1.68
N PRO A 272 5.38 -14.04 -1.78
CA PRO A 272 5.02 -14.85 -0.59
C PRO A 272 6.11 -15.33 0.36
#